data_AF-A0A0C9RZ62-F1
#
_entry.id   AF-A0A0C9RZ62-F1
#
_cell.length_a   1.000
_cell.length_b   1.000
_cell.length_c   1.000
_cell.angle_alpha   90.00
_cell.angle_beta   90.00
_cell.angle_gamma   90.00
#
_symmetry.space_group_name_H-M   'P 1'
#
loop_
_entity.id
_entity.type
_entity.pdbx_description
1 polymer ?
#
loop_
_entity_poly.entity_id
_entity_poly.type
_entity_poly.pdbx_seq_one_letter_code
_entity_poly.pdbx_strand_id
1 'polypeptide(L)'
;MLLENCVPGCNNDGSGVYSNDLRINDNNNMTNIINENGGNTRTPIQDFYADQNIFITGGTGFLGKTVIEKLLRSCPDISTIYFMVRSKKGHNVADRVDDLFND
;
A
#
# COMPACT_ATOMS: atom_id res chain seq x y z
N MET A 1 16.96 -12.17 11.96
CA MET A 1 16.76 -10.71 11.92
C MET A 1 15.26 -10.49 12.10
N LEU A 2 14.84 -10.42 13.36
CA LEU A 2 13.47 -10.05 13.71
C LEU A 2 13.38 -8.54 13.47
N LEU A 3 12.81 -8.11 12.35
CA LEU A 3 12.30 -6.75 12.30
C LEU A 3 11.15 -6.69 13.28
N GLU A 4 11.22 -5.75 14.22
CA GLU A 4 10.11 -5.45 15.10
C GLU A 4 8.85 -5.27 14.26
N ASN A 5 7.73 -5.81 14.76
CA ASN A 5 6.41 -5.55 14.19
C ASN A 5 6.10 -4.08 14.45
N CYS A 6 6.64 -3.21 13.60
CA CYS A 6 6.29 -1.81 13.58
C CYS A 6 4.82 -1.75 13.13
N VAL A 7 3.96 -1.26 14.03
CA VAL A 7 2.67 -0.65 13.64
C VAL A 7 2.85 0.85 13.82
N PRO A 8 3.29 1.60 12.80
CA PRO A 8 3.32 3.05 12.86
C PRO A 8 2.04 3.58 12.23
N GLY A 9 1.38 4.52 12.91
CA GLY A 9 0.12 5.11 12.41
C GLY A 9 -0.91 5.48 13.46
N CYS A 10 -0.63 5.34 14.76
CA CYS A 10 -1.45 5.99 15.79
C CYS A 10 -1.04 7.47 15.91
N ASN A 11 -1.38 8.30 14.92
CA ASN A 11 -1.24 9.74 15.06
C ASN A 11 -2.31 10.24 16.04
N ASN A 12 -1.90 10.89 17.14
CA ASN A 12 -2.79 11.52 18.13
C ASN A 12 -3.36 12.88 17.63
N ASP A 13 -3.51 13.07 16.32
CA ASP A 13 -4.03 14.32 15.72
C ASP A 13 -5.57 14.38 15.68
N GLY A 14 -6.25 13.36 16.20
CA GLY A 14 -7.71 13.33 16.27
C GLY A 14 -8.38 13.09 14.92
N SER A 15 -7.65 12.65 13.87
CA SER A 15 -8.24 12.27 12.58
C SER A 15 -8.48 10.77 12.42
N GLY A 16 -8.64 10.05 13.53
CA GLY A 16 -9.12 8.66 13.57
C GLY A 16 -10.62 8.56 13.24
N VAL A 17 -11.01 8.92 12.01
CA VAL A 17 -12.36 8.67 11.51
C VAL A 17 -12.31 7.45 10.60
N TYR A 18 -12.23 6.26 11.22
CA TYR A 18 -12.74 5.05 10.59
C TYR A 18 -14.26 5.12 10.59
N SER A 19 -14.85 5.91 9.69
CA SER A 19 -16.28 5.83 9.39
C SER A 19 -16.56 4.50 8.70
N ASN A 20 -16.87 3.48 9.50
CA ASN A 20 -17.66 2.32 9.05
C ASN A 20 -19.11 2.76 8.80
N ASP A 21 -19.33 3.67 7.85
CA ASP A 21 -20.66 4.12 7.48
C ASP A 21 -20.90 3.90 5.99
N LEU A 22 -20.99 2.62 5.58
CA LEU A 22 -22.00 2.27 4.58
C LEU A 22 -23.35 2.21 5.31
N ARG A 23 -23.86 3.38 5.69
CA ARG A 23 -25.25 3.52 6.09
C ARG A 23 -26.08 3.60 4.82
N ILE A 24 -26.63 2.46 4.38
CA ILE A 24 -27.82 2.46 3.52
C ILE A 24 -28.94 3.01 4.40
N ASN A 25 -29.34 4.26 4.17
CA ASN A 25 -30.60 4.75 4.71
C ASN A 25 -31.69 4.33 3.72
N ASP A 26 -32.66 3.53 4.17
CA ASP A 26 -33.80 3.01 3.40
C ASP A 26 -34.81 4.09 2.98
N ASN A 27 -34.34 5.27 2.60
CA ASN A 27 -35.16 6.36 2.11
C ASN A 27 -34.51 6.95 0.85
N ASN A 28 -35.16 6.71 -0.30
CA ASN A 28 -34.75 7.12 -1.64
C ASN A 28 -34.52 8.64 -1.80
N ASN A 29 -33.42 9.17 -1.25
CA ASN A 29 -32.93 10.50 -1.60
C ASN A 29 -31.41 10.56 -1.53
N MET A 30 -30.79 10.42 -2.70
CA MET A 30 -29.35 10.56 -2.92
C MET A 30 -28.95 12.02 -2.71
N THR A 31 -28.61 12.36 -1.46
CA THR A 31 -27.93 13.63 -1.19
C THR A 31 -26.43 13.40 -1.36
N ASN A 32 -25.95 13.74 -2.56
CA ASN A 32 -24.54 14.05 -2.78
C ASN A 32 -24.19 15.21 -1.86
N ILE A 33 -23.65 14.93 -0.67
CA ILE A 33 -22.91 15.95 0.07
C ILE A 33 -21.58 16.08 -0.65
N ILE A 34 -21.55 17.02 -1.59
CA ILE A 34 -20.34 17.57 -2.17
C ILE A 34 -19.71 18.38 -1.05
N ASN A 35 -18.80 17.78 -0.29
CA ASN A 35 -17.94 18.56 0.60
C ASN A 35 -16.94 19.31 -0.29
N GLU A 36 -17.09 20.63 -0.35
CA GLU A 36 -16.24 21.55 -1.12
C GLU A 36 -14.87 21.80 -0.44
N ASN A 37 -14.25 20.73 0.05
CA ASN A 37 -12.83 20.68 0.33
C ASN A 37 -12.37 19.33 -0.22
N GLY A 38 -11.65 19.33 -1.35
CA GLY A 38 -11.09 18.14 -2.00
C GLY A 38 -9.98 17.49 -1.16
N GLY A 39 -10.29 17.15 0.09
CA GLY A 39 -9.42 16.39 0.97
C GLY A 39 -9.39 14.95 0.48
N ASN A 40 -8.19 14.47 0.15
CA ASN A 40 -7.94 13.06 -0.10
C ASN A 40 -8.26 12.25 1.16
N THR A 41 -9.48 11.71 1.27
CA THR A 41 -9.80 10.75 2.32
C THR A 41 -9.05 9.46 2.03
N ARG A 42 -8.05 9.14 2.86
CA ARG A 42 -7.30 7.89 2.78
C ARG A 42 -8.14 6.73 3.31
N THR A 43 -7.92 5.56 2.76
CA THR A 43 -8.46 4.30 3.27
C THR A 43 -7.61 3.79 4.44
N PRO A 44 -8.15 2.92 5.32
CA PRO A 44 -7.38 2.34 6.41
C PRO A 44 -6.07 1.66 5.97
N ILE A 45 -6.08 1.06 4.78
CA ILE A 45 -4.90 0.40 4.20
C ILE A 45 -3.86 1.44 3.78
N GLN A 46 -4.29 2.58 3.22
CA GLN A 46 -3.38 3.66 2.85
C GLN A 46 -2.74 4.29 4.08
N ASP A 47 -3.51 4.49 5.15
CA ASP A 47 -2.96 5.01 6.42
C ASP A 47 -1.99 4.01 7.06
N PHE A 48 -2.31 2.72 7.01
CA PHE A 48 -1.41 1.68 7.53
C PHE A 48 -0.05 1.65 6.82
N TYR A 49 -0.05 1.83 5.50
CA TYR A 49 1.18 1.80 4.70
C TYR A 49 1.85 3.17 4.53
N ALA A 50 1.25 4.25 5.03
CA ALA A 50 1.85 5.57 5.02
C ALA A 50 3.15 5.59 5.84
N ASP A 51 4.19 6.18 5.25
CA ASP A 51 5.54 6.30 5.79
C ASP A 51 6.20 4.96 6.18
N GLN A 52 5.66 3.83 5.70
CA GLN A 52 6.17 2.51 6.03
C GLN A 52 7.38 2.09 5.21
N ASN A 53 8.26 1.34 5.87
CA ASN A 53 9.34 0.58 5.25
C ASN A 53 8.92 -0.89 5.12
N ILE A 54 8.67 -1.35 3.90
CA ILE A 54 8.08 -2.67 3.64
C ILE A 54 9.16 -3.61 3.09
N PHE A 55 9.30 -4.81 3.65
CA PHE A 55 10.18 -5.85 3.09
C PHE A 55 9.37 -7.00 2.49
N ILE A 56 9.53 -7.25 1.18
CA ILE A 56 8.80 -8.27 0.43
C ILE A 56 9.73 -9.42 0.05
N THR A 57 9.41 -10.62 0.50
CA THR A 57 10.04 -11.85 0.03
C THR A 57 9.38 -12.35 -1.25
N GLY A 58 10.17 -12.88 -2.19
CA GLY A 58 9.61 -13.40 -3.43
C GLY A 58 9.14 -12.32 -4.41
N GLY A 59 9.61 -11.07 -4.26
CA GLY A 59 9.23 -9.92 -5.10
C GLY A 59 9.45 -10.12 -6.61
N THR A 60 10.37 -11.01 -7.00
CA THR A 60 10.61 -11.36 -8.41
C THR A 60 9.57 -12.28 -9.04
N GLY A 61 8.73 -12.94 -8.24
CA GLY A 61 7.67 -13.82 -8.73
C GLY A 61 6.41 -13.02 -9.09
N PHE A 62 5.55 -13.57 -9.94
CA PHE A 62 4.31 -12.92 -10.41
C PHE A 62 3.51 -12.22 -9.29
N LEU A 63 3.19 -12.95 -8.22
CA LEU A 63 2.43 -12.38 -7.10
C LEU A 63 3.18 -11.25 -6.40
N GLY A 64 4.50 -11.37 -6.23
CA GLY A 64 5.34 -10.33 -5.65
C GLY A 64 5.29 -9.04 -6.46
N LYS A 65 5.41 -9.16 -7.79
CA LYS A 65 5.29 -8.03 -8.73
C LYS A 65 3.93 -7.35 -8.62
N THR A 66 2.84 -8.12 -8.66
CA THR A 66 1.47 -7.58 -8.58
C THR A 66 1.20 -6.85 -7.26
N VAL A 67 1.71 -7.39 -6.14
CA VAL A 67 1.57 -6.73 -4.83
C VAL A 67 2.35 -5.42 -4.82
N ILE A 68 3.59 -5.40 -5.32
CA ILE A 68 4.40 -4.19 -5.43
C ILE A 68 3.68 -3.13 -6.29
N GLU A 69 3.21 -3.50 -7.48
CA GLU A 69 2.46 -2.62 -8.37
C GLU A 69 1.22 -2.04 -7.68
N LYS A 70 0.46 -2.89 -6.97
CA LYS A 70 -0.76 -2.48 -6.28
C LYS A 70 -0.47 -1.51 -5.14
N LEU A 71 0.59 -1.77 -4.36
CA LEU A 71 1.02 -0.91 -3.26
C LEU A 71 1.48 0.44 -3.80
N LEU A 72 2.34 0.47 -4.81
CA LEU A 72 2.81 1.72 -5.43
C LEU A 72 1.67 2.54 -6.03
N ARG A 73 0.66 1.90 -6.63
CA ARG A 73 -0.48 2.61 -7.24
C ARG A 73 -1.51 3.08 -6.24
N SER A 74 -1.71 2.36 -5.13
CA SER A 74 -2.80 2.63 -4.19
C SER A 74 -2.36 3.35 -2.93
N CYS A 75 -1.09 3.18 -2.51
CA CYS A 75 -0.54 3.74 -1.28
C CYS A 75 0.66 4.64 -1.67
N PRO A 76 0.39 5.87 -2.16
CA PRO A 76 1.44 6.75 -2.67
C PRO A 76 2.41 7.24 -1.59
N ASP A 77 2.00 7.17 -0.32
CA ASP A 77 2.76 7.67 0.83
C ASP A 77 3.68 6.60 1.45
N ILE A 78 3.94 5.46 0.78
CA ILE A 78 4.91 4.47 1.26
C ILE A 78 6.33 5.05 1.23
N SER A 79 7.10 4.88 2.30
CA SER A 79 8.47 5.39 2.38
C SER A 79 9.44 4.60 1.50
N THR A 80 9.56 3.30 1.71
CA THR A 80 10.47 2.46 0.91
C THR A 80 9.99 1.01 0.86
N ILE A 81 10.05 0.41 -0.33
CA ILE A 81 9.81 -1.02 -0.53
C ILE A 81 11.15 -1.70 -0.82
N TYR A 82 11.54 -2.61 0.05
CA TYR A 82 12.68 -3.50 -0.09
C TYR A 82 12.19 -4.87 -0.55
N PHE A 83 12.90 -5.56 -1.43
CA PHE A 83 12.57 -6.94 -1.79
C PHE A 83 13.82 -7.78 -2.05
N MET A 84 13.71 -9.08 -1.77
CA MET A 84 14.83 -10.01 -1.94
C MET A 84 14.89 -10.55 -3.37
N VAL A 85 16.01 -10.30 -4.04
CA VAL A 85 16.37 -10.95 -5.30
C VAL A 85 17.35 -12.08 -5.01
N ARG A 86 16.97 -13.32 -5.33
CA ARG A 86 17.83 -14.49 -5.21
C ARG A 86 18.53 -14.76 -6.55
N SER A 87 19.82 -15.06 -6.56
CA SER A 87 20.48 -15.58 -7.76
C SER A 87 19.95 -16.97 -8.12
N LYS A 88 19.77 -17.24 -9.41
CA LYS A 88 19.43 -18.57 -9.94
C LYS A 88 20.63 -19.05 -10.76
N LYS A 89 20.93 -20.36 -10.77
CA LYS A 89 22.00 -20.89 -11.65
C LYS A 89 21.75 -20.41 -13.08
N GLY A 90 22.73 -19.72 -13.66
CA GLY A 90 22.67 -19.22 -15.04
C GLY A 90 22.08 -17.81 -15.22
N HIS A 91 21.62 -17.12 -14.17
CA HIS A 91 21.17 -15.73 -14.26
C HIS A 91 21.86 -14.88 -13.19
N ASN A 92 22.46 -13.76 -13.59
CA ASN A 92 23.00 -12.79 -12.65
C ASN A 92 21.83 -12.13 -11.88
N VAL A 93 22.12 -11.59 -10.70
CA VAL A 93 21.16 -10.80 -9.93
C VAL A 93 20.69 -9.58 -10.71
N ALA A 94 21.60 -8.92 -11.45
CA ALA A 94 21.28 -7.77 -12.30
C ALA A 94 20.25 -8.14 -13.37
N ASP A 95 20.47 -9.22 -14.12
CA ASP A 95 19.54 -9.70 -15.15
C ASP A 95 18.13 -9.90 -14.58
N ARG A 96 18.02 -10.48 -13.37
CA ARG A 96 16.72 -10.69 -12.71
C ARG A 96 16.03 -9.41 -12.25
N VAL A 97 16.81 -8.34 -12.02
CA VAL A 97 16.28 -7.00 -11.72
C VAL A 97 15.82 -6.35 -13.02
N ASP A 98 16.56 -6.49 -14.11
CA ASP A 98 16.17 -5.94 -15.41
C ASP A 98 14.88 -6.62 -15.92
N ASP A 99 14.79 -7.95 -15.82
CA ASP A 99 13.58 -8.75 -16.12
C ASP A 99 12.38 -8.36 -15.22
N LEU A 100 12.60 -7.64 -14.12
CA LEU A 100 11.50 -7.19 -13.26
C LEU A 100 10.70 -6.05 -13.92
N PHE A 101 11.38 -5.20 -14.70
CA PHE A 101 10.83 -3.97 -15.28
C PHE A 101 10.55 -4.04 -16.78
N ASN A 102 11.01 -5.11 -17.45
CA ASN A 102 10.91 -5.28 -18.90
C ASN A 102 9.74 -6.19 -19.35
N ASP A 103 8.76 -6.46 -18.48
CA ASP A 103 7.57 -7.26 -18.78
C ASP A 103 6.43 -6.46 -19.45
#